data_AF-A0A6M1MPQ1-F1
#
_entry.id   AF-A0A6M1MPQ1-F1
#
_cell.length_a   1.000
_cell.length_b   1.000
_cell.length_c   1.000
_cell.angle_alpha   90.00
_cell.angle_beta   90.00
_cell.angle_gamma   90.00
#
_symmetry.space_group_name_H-M   'P 1'
#
loop_
_entity.id
_entity.type
_entity.pdbx_description
1 polymer ?
#
loop_
_entity_poly.entity_id
_entity_poly.type
_entity_poly.pdbx_seq_one_letter_code
_entity_poly.pdbx_strand_id
1 'polypeptide(L)' 'MVEWMDVFGFVIPVTWGDPAAEYFAIRNDVAVIEFSMLLKYDVTGPGATECVDRVFSRSVLPDRV' A
#
# COMPACT_ATOMS: atom_id res chain seq x y z
N MET A 1 -7.71 -24.49 -1.86
CA MET A 1 -8.05 -23.63 -3.00
C MET A 1 -7.84 -22.19 -2.56
N VAL A 2 -7.35 -21.33 -3.45
CA VAL A 2 -7.20 -19.89 -3.16
C VAL A 2 -8.59 -19.27 -3.10
N GLU A 3 -8.93 -18.64 -1.99
CA GLU A 3 -10.12 -17.81 -1.84
C GLU A 3 -9.82 -16.42 -2.41
N TRP A 4 -10.76 -15.87 -3.17
CA TRP A 4 -10.63 -14.58 -3.83
C TRP A 4 -11.68 -13.62 -3.27
N MET A 5 -11.30 -12.36 -3.08
CA MET A 5 -12.19 -11.30 -2.62
C MET A 5 -12.20 -10.11 -3.59
N ASP A 6 -13.34 -9.43 -3.67
CA ASP A 6 -13.43 -8.13 -4.33
C ASP A 6 -12.93 -7.03 -3.39
N VAL A 7 -11.96 -6.27 -3.86
CA VAL A 7 -11.45 -5.08 -3.18
C VAL A 7 -11.53 -3.92 -4.17
N PHE A 8 -12.58 -3.09 -4.04
CA PHE A 8 -12.80 -1.93 -4.90
C PHE A 8 -12.80 -2.27 -6.41
N GLY A 9 -13.34 -3.43 -6.78
CA GLY A 9 -13.36 -3.90 -8.18
C GLY A 9 -12.10 -4.64 -8.64
N PHE A 10 -11.14 -4.88 -7.74
CA PHE A 10 -9.99 -5.74 -7.98
C PHE A 10 -10.19 -7.12 -7.35
N VAL A 11 -9.83 -8.18 -8.06
CA VAL A 11 -9.90 -9.56 -7.54
C VAL A 11 -8.57 -9.92 -6.88
N ILE A 12 -8.58 -10.04 -5.56
CA ILE A 12 -7.38 -10.18 -4.73
C ILE A 12 -7.42 -11.52 -3.97
N PRO A 13 -6.31 -12.25 -3.85
CA PRO A 13 -6.28 -13.47 -3.05
C PRO A 13 -6.35 -13.13 -1.56
N VAL A 14 -7.24 -13.80 -0.82
CA VAL A 14 -7.30 -13.70 0.66
C VAL A 14 -6.06 -14.31 1.29
N THR A 15 -5.55 -15.39 0.68
CA THR A 15 -4.36 -16.16 1.06
C THR A 15 -3.91 -16.95 -0.17
N TRP A 16 -2.64 -17.32 -0.25
CA TRP A 16 -2.09 -18.23 -1.25
C TRP A 16 -2.22 -19.72 -0.87
N GLY A 17 -2.78 -20.02 0.30
CA GLY A 17 -3.26 -21.37 0.66
C GLY A 17 -3.03 -21.75 2.11
N ASP A 18 -1.96 -21.26 2.75
CA ASP A 18 -1.65 -21.52 4.16
C ASP A 18 -1.33 -20.19 4.88
N PRO A 19 -2.34 -19.59 5.54
CA PRO A 19 -2.15 -18.34 6.28
C PRO A 19 -1.07 -18.40 7.37
N ALA A 20 -0.83 -19.57 7.98
CA ALA A 20 0.18 -19.72 9.03
C ALA A 20 1.59 -19.70 8.43
N ALA A 21 1.79 -20.39 7.30
CA ALA A 21 3.05 -20.33 6.57
C ALA A 21 3.33 -18.94 5.98
N GLU A 22 2.31 -18.27 5.44
CA GLU A 22 2.41 -16.89 4.94
C GLU A 22 2.78 -15.92 6.07
N TYR A 23 2.13 -16.03 7.23
CA TYR A 23 2.46 -15.21 8.40
C TYR A 23 3.88 -15.49 8.89
N PHE A 24 4.29 -16.75 8.95
CA PHE A 24 5.66 -17.13 9.34
C PHE A 24 6.68 -16.51 8.38
N ALA A 25 6.45 -16.59 7.07
CA ALA A 25 7.33 -16.00 6.06
C ALA A 25 7.44 -14.49 6.23
N ILE A 26 6.32 -13.77 6.42
CA ILE A 26 6.32 -12.30 6.67
C ILE A 26 7.16 -11.93 7.90
N ARG A 27 7.21 -12.80 8.92
CA ARG A 27 7.86 -12.50 10.20
C ARG A 27 9.30 -12.97 10.31
N ASN A 28 9.66 -14.03 9.60
CA ASN A 28 10.92 -14.74 9.82
C ASN A 28 11.75 -14.93 8.55
N ASP A 29 11.22 -14.60 7.37
CA ASP A 29 11.89 -14.77 6.09
C ASP A 29 11.40 -13.71 5.10
N VAL A 30 11.27 -14.05 3.82
CA VAL A 30 10.75 -13.18 2.75
C VAL A 30 9.32 -13.55 2.40
N ALA A 31 8.47 -12.54 2.28
CA ALA A 31 7.12 -12.66 1.74
C ALA A 31 6.88 -11.66 0.62
N VAL A 32 6.01 -12.04 -0.32
CA VAL A 32 5.52 -11.16 -1.39
C VAL A 32 4.05 -10.85 -1.12
N ILE A 33 3.68 -9.58 -1.21
CA ILE A 33 2.30 -9.12 -1.08
C ILE A 33 1.93 -8.36 -2.36
N GLU A 34 0.77 -8.71 -2.92
CA GLU A 34 0.22 -8.08 -4.11
C GLU A 34 -0.53 -6.81 -3.67
N PHE A 35 -0.12 -5.63 -4.18
CA PHE A 35 -0.69 -4.34 -3.84
C PHE A 35 -0.91 -3.44 -5.07
N SER A 36 -1.01 -4.02 -6.27
CA SER A 36 -1.13 -3.25 -7.51
C SER A 36 -2.44 -2.45 -7.58
N MET A 37 -3.42 -2.76 -6.72
CA MET A 37 -4.64 -1.97 -6.58
C MET A 37 -4.43 -0.60 -5.90
N LEU A 38 -3.26 -0.36 -5.29
CA LEU A 38 -2.94 0.94 -4.71
C LEU A 38 -2.54 1.94 -5.79
N LEU A 39 -3.28 3.05 -5.87
CA LEU A 39 -3.00 4.12 -6.82
C LEU A 39 -1.74 4.89 -6.41
N LYS A 40 -0.87 5.13 -7.38
CA LYS A 40 0.35 5.94 -7.23
C LYS A 40 0.24 7.14 -8.15
N TYR A 41 0.45 8.32 -7.59
CA TYR A 41 0.42 9.58 -8.31
C TYR A 41 1.79 10.24 -8.25
N ASP A 42 2.28 10.68 -9.41
CA ASP A 42 3.45 11.55 -9.50
C ASP A 42 2.95 13.01 -9.59
N VAL A 43 3.43 13.86 -8.67
CA VAL A 43 2.98 15.26 -8.55
C VAL A 43 4.19 16.16 -8.78
N THR A 44 4.21 16.85 -9.91
CA THR A 44 5.37 17.60 -10.38
C THR A 44 5.05 19.07 -10.67
N GLY A 45 6.05 19.95 -10.53
CA GLY A 45 5.97 21.36 -10.89
C GLY A 45 6.28 22.31 -9.71
N PRO A 46 6.39 23.62 -9.96
CA PRO A 46 6.56 24.61 -8.90
C PRO A 46 5.39 24.54 -7.90
N GLY A 47 5.70 24.46 -6.61
CA GLY A 47 4.67 24.39 -5.57
C GLY A 47 4.07 23.00 -5.31
N ALA A 48 4.61 21.92 -5.92
CA ALA A 48 4.06 20.58 -5.79
C ALA A 48 4.02 20.10 -4.33
N THR A 49 5.10 20.32 -3.57
CA THR A 49 5.19 19.91 -2.17
C THR A 49 4.19 20.66 -1.30
N GLU A 50 4.07 21.98 -1.47
CA GLU A 50 3.10 22.82 -0.76
C GLU A 50 1.65 22.50 -1.13
N CYS A 51 1.41 22.04 -2.36
CA CYS A 51 0.12 21.51 -2.77
C CYS A 51 -0.22 20.24 -1.98
N VAL A 52 0.70 19.27 -1.95
CA VAL A 52 0.51 18.00 -1.21
C VAL A 52 0.36 18.24 0.29
N ASP A 53 1.13 19.17 0.88
CA ASP A 53 1.04 19.51 2.32
C ASP A 53 -0.33 20.04 2.73
N ARG A 54 -1.06 20.72 1.81
CA ARG A 54 -2.42 21.20 2.08
C ARG A 54 -3.49 20.08 2.01
N VAL A 55 -3.20 18.96 1.36
CA VAL A 55 -4.14 17.83 1.21
C VAL A 55 -4.12 16.93 2.45
N PHE A 56 -2.94 16.72 3.03
CA PHE A 56 -2.77 15.80 4.15
C PHE A 56 -2.76 16.53 5.49
N SER A 57 -3.29 15.90 6.54
CA SER A 57 -3.30 16.47 7.89
C SER A 57 -1.94 16.40 8.58
N ARG A 58 -1.12 15.41 8.25
CA ARG A 58 0.28 15.33 8.65
C ARG A 58 1.10 16.17 7.68
N SER A 59 1.96 17.04 8.21
CA SER A 59 2.85 17.81 7.35
C SER A 59 3.82 16.88 6.61
N VAL A 60 3.98 17.14 5.32
CA VAL A 60 5.01 16.51 4.48
C VAL A 60 6.24 17.39 4.35
N LEU A 61 6.21 18.59 4.94
CA LEU A 61 7.34 19.49 5.03
C LEU A 61 8.28 19.04 6.17
N PRO A 62 9.61 19.07 5.95
CA PRO A 62 10.59 18.54 6.90
C PRO A 62 10.70 19.34 8.21
N ASP A 63 10.25 20.60 8.20
CA ASP A 63 10.47 21.61 9.24
C ASP A 63 9.25 21.85 10.15
N ARG A 64 8.17 21.08 9.96
CA ARG A 64 6.91 21.24 10.70
C ARG A 64 6.57 20.04 11.60
N VAL A 65 7.58 19.47 12.26
CA VAL A 65 7.43 18.38 13.26
C VAL A 65 7.01 18.94 14.61
#